data_AF-A0AAW0FMM8-F1
#
_entry.id   AF-A0AAW0FMM8-F1
#
_cell.length_a   1.000
_cell.length_b   1.000
_cell.length_c   1.000
_cell.angle_alpha   90.00
_cell.angle_beta   90.00
_cell.angle_gamma   90.00
#
_symmetry.space_group_name_H-M   'P 1'
#
loop_
_entity.id
_entity.type
_entity.pdbx_description
1 polymer ?
#
loop_
_entity_poly.entity_id
_entity_poly.type
_entity_poly.pdbx_seq_one_letter_code
_entity_poly.pdbx_strand_id
1 'polypeptide(L)'
;MRELDEEAKKAGIVVMNEIGLDPGIDHLYAVKTIDEVHEKGGKIKEFHSYCGGLPAPECSGNPLGYKFSWSSRGVLLALLNSAAYLAEGKQLDIDGKDLMGYAKSYYISPAFAFVAYPNRNSVPFREFYNIPEAQTVVRGTLRYQGFPEFIKALVDIGFLNAEPKEWLKDGLTWAEVTQKAIGANDTTESTLVTKIKSLASFPNDAEASRILQGFRWIGLFSSEPVKPRAGNLLDTLCARLEDLMQYEQGERDLVMLQHKFIVEWADGKEDTLTSTLESYGIPDGFSAMATLVGVPCGIAVQFVLDGVIKTPGVLAPYTKEICEPLRIALESEGIGMIEKVL
;
A
#
# COMPACT_ATOMS: atom_id res chain seq x y z
N MET A 1 15.68 -3.55 -13.89
CA MET A 1 15.08 -4.72 -14.57
C MET A 1 14.84 -4.46 -16.05
N ARG A 2 14.11 -3.42 -16.47
CA ARG A 2 13.86 -3.15 -17.91
C ARG A 2 15.12 -3.03 -18.77
N GLU A 3 16.20 -2.45 -18.24
CA GLU A 3 17.49 -2.34 -18.93
C GLU A 3 18.12 -3.69 -19.31
N LEU A 4 17.75 -4.77 -18.60
CA LEU A 4 18.27 -6.13 -18.81
C LEU A 4 17.40 -6.98 -19.74
N ASP A 5 16.36 -6.41 -20.35
CA ASP A 5 15.40 -7.15 -21.18
C ASP A 5 16.06 -7.79 -22.41
N GLU A 6 16.91 -7.03 -23.12
CA GLU A 6 17.64 -7.55 -24.29
C GLU A 6 18.66 -8.63 -23.93
N GLU A 7 19.25 -8.55 -22.72
CA GLU A 7 20.16 -9.59 -22.22
C GLU A 7 19.39 -10.86 -21.85
N ALA A 8 18.23 -10.73 -21.19
CA ALA A 8 17.35 -11.85 -20.87
C ALA A 8 16.84 -12.57 -22.14
N LYS A 9 16.43 -11.80 -23.16
CA LYS A 9 16.04 -12.33 -24.47
C LYS A 9 17.17 -13.09 -25.15
N LYS A 10 18.38 -12.52 -25.18
CA LYS A 10 19.57 -13.17 -25.77
C LYS A 10 19.96 -14.45 -25.03
N ALA A 11 19.81 -14.47 -23.71
CA ALA A 11 20.06 -15.65 -22.88
C ALA A 11 18.95 -16.71 -23.01
N GLY A 12 17.82 -16.39 -23.65
CA GLY A 12 16.69 -17.30 -23.79
C GLY A 12 15.97 -17.58 -22.47
N ILE A 13 16.06 -16.67 -21.50
CA ILE A 13 15.45 -16.83 -20.17
C ILE A 13 14.18 -15.99 -20.02
N VAL A 14 13.23 -16.52 -19.24
CA VAL A 14 12.02 -15.80 -18.82
C VAL A 14 12.26 -15.20 -17.44
N VAL A 15 12.01 -13.89 -17.31
CA VAL A 15 12.07 -13.17 -16.04
C VAL A 15 10.69 -12.59 -15.76
N MET A 16 9.82 -13.39 -15.14
CA MET A 16 8.44 -13.00 -14.78
C MET A 16 8.44 -12.18 -13.49
N ASN A 17 7.90 -10.97 -13.55
CA ASN A 17 7.80 -10.03 -12.42
C ASN A 17 6.33 -9.69 -12.15
N GLU A 18 6.07 -8.90 -11.11
CA GLU A 18 4.76 -8.28 -10.87
C GLU A 18 3.62 -9.30 -10.82
N ILE A 19 3.84 -10.44 -10.15
CA ILE A 19 2.89 -11.57 -10.05
C ILE A 19 2.67 -12.03 -8.61
N GLY A 20 2.41 -11.07 -7.72
CA GLY A 20 1.92 -11.31 -6.36
C GLY A 20 0.46 -10.87 -6.22
N LEU A 21 0.20 -9.97 -5.26
CA LEU A 21 -1.12 -9.35 -5.05
C LEU A 21 -1.24 -8.00 -5.78
N ASP A 22 -0.39 -7.05 -5.37
CA ASP A 22 -0.29 -5.69 -5.91
C ASP A 22 1.20 -5.27 -5.82
N PRO A 23 1.99 -5.43 -6.90
CA PRO A 23 1.57 -5.82 -8.26
C PRO A 23 1.38 -7.35 -8.48
N GLY A 24 0.31 -7.74 -9.17
CA GLY A 24 -0.03 -9.13 -9.52
C GLY A 24 -1.50 -9.34 -9.86
N ILE A 25 -2.28 -9.91 -8.92
CA ILE A 25 -3.73 -10.10 -9.06
C ILE A 25 -4.43 -8.83 -9.54
N ASP A 26 -3.99 -7.66 -9.08
CA ASP A 26 -4.52 -6.37 -9.53
C ASP A 26 -4.40 -6.20 -11.05
N HIS A 27 -3.28 -6.57 -11.67
CA HIS A 27 -3.12 -6.52 -13.12
C HIS A 27 -4.04 -7.52 -13.84
N LEU A 28 -4.14 -8.75 -13.33
CA LEU A 28 -4.92 -9.82 -13.97
C LEU A 28 -6.38 -9.40 -14.20
N TYR A 29 -6.99 -8.82 -13.16
CA TYR A 29 -8.39 -8.39 -13.23
C TYR A 29 -8.57 -6.99 -13.83
N ALA A 30 -7.57 -6.11 -13.76
CA ALA A 30 -7.62 -4.86 -14.51
C ALA A 30 -7.64 -5.13 -16.02
N VAL A 31 -6.69 -5.95 -16.51
CA VAL A 31 -6.60 -6.34 -17.91
C VAL A 31 -7.86 -7.07 -18.37
N LYS A 32 -8.38 -8.02 -17.57
CA LYS A 32 -9.63 -8.73 -17.89
C LYS A 32 -10.78 -7.75 -18.17
N THR A 33 -11.11 -6.88 -17.21
CA THR A 33 -12.27 -6.01 -17.35
C THR A 33 -12.08 -4.98 -18.48
N ILE A 34 -10.87 -4.45 -18.64
CA ILE A 34 -10.55 -3.51 -19.73
C ILE A 34 -10.77 -4.16 -21.10
N ASP A 35 -10.22 -5.36 -21.28
CA ASP A 35 -10.35 -6.13 -22.51
C ASP A 35 -11.82 -6.43 -22.84
N GLU A 36 -12.62 -6.89 -21.87
CA GLU A 36 -14.05 -7.14 -22.04
C GLU A 36 -14.86 -5.89 -22.39
N VAL A 37 -14.47 -4.72 -21.86
CA VAL A 37 -15.09 -3.43 -22.20
C VAL A 37 -14.76 -3.04 -23.63
N HIS A 38 -13.49 -3.14 -24.03
CA HIS A 38 -13.04 -2.81 -25.39
C HIS A 38 -13.64 -3.76 -26.43
N GLU A 39 -13.74 -5.06 -26.15
CA GLU A 39 -14.38 -6.06 -27.03
C GLU A 39 -15.86 -5.72 -27.31
N LYS A 40 -16.53 -5.05 -26.35
CA LYS A 40 -17.93 -4.57 -26.48
C LYS A 40 -18.02 -3.17 -27.09
N GLY A 41 -16.91 -2.59 -27.54
CA GLY A 41 -16.84 -1.24 -28.09
C GLY A 41 -17.00 -0.12 -27.05
N GLY A 42 -16.85 -0.43 -25.76
CA GLY A 42 -16.85 0.55 -24.69
C GLY A 42 -15.47 1.22 -24.52
N LYS A 43 -15.44 2.26 -23.68
CA LYS A 43 -14.27 3.08 -23.39
C LYS A 43 -14.07 3.21 -21.89
N ILE A 44 -12.84 3.03 -21.41
CA ILE A 44 -12.47 3.24 -20.01
C ILE A 44 -12.21 4.73 -19.80
N LYS A 45 -13.21 5.47 -19.28
CA LYS A 45 -13.08 6.90 -18.98
C LYS A 45 -12.22 7.14 -17.75
N GLU A 46 -12.38 6.30 -16.74
CA GLU A 46 -11.60 6.34 -15.52
C GLU A 46 -11.24 4.94 -15.04
N PHE A 47 -10.01 4.79 -14.55
CA PHE A 47 -9.52 3.60 -13.88
C PHE A 47 -8.99 3.96 -12.49
N HIS A 48 -9.58 3.32 -11.48
CA HIS A 48 -9.19 3.45 -10.08
C HIS A 48 -8.87 2.06 -9.54
N SER A 49 -7.72 1.89 -8.91
CA SER A 49 -7.32 0.64 -8.27
C SER A 49 -6.75 0.91 -6.89
N TYR A 50 -7.37 0.34 -5.86
CA TYR A 50 -6.94 0.54 -4.49
C TYR A 50 -6.81 -0.79 -3.75
N CYS A 51 -5.65 -1.00 -3.13
CA CYS A 51 -5.32 -2.24 -2.43
C CYS A 51 -4.81 -1.96 -1.01
N GLY A 52 -5.13 -2.82 -0.05
CA GLY A 52 -4.60 -2.75 1.31
C GLY A 52 -4.54 -4.12 1.96
N GLY A 53 -3.36 -4.46 2.48
CA GLY A 53 -3.18 -5.51 3.49
C GLY A 53 -3.21 -4.88 4.88
N LEU A 54 -4.21 -5.24 5.67
CA LEU A 54 -4.58 -4.61 6.94
C LEU A 54 -4.87 -5.69 7.98
N PRO A 55 -4.89 -5.39 9.29
CA PRO A 55 -5.55 -6.27 10.24
C PRO A 55 -7.05 -6.36 9.92
N ALA A 56 -7.69 -7.49 10.22
CA ALA A 56 -9.15 -7.53 10.20
C ALA A 56 -9.72 -6.46 11.18
N PRO A 57 -10.93 -5.93 10.95
CA PRO A 57 -11.49 -4.85 11.78
C PRO A 57 -11.49 -5.17 13.28
N GLU A 58 -11.76 -6.42 13.64
CA GLU A 58 -11.73 -6.91 15.02
C GLU A 58 -10.32 -6.95 15.65
N CYS A 59 -9.26 -6.97 14.82
CA CYS A 59 -7.86 -7.03 15.22
C CYS A 59 -7.12 -5.68 15.04
N SER A 60 -7.83 -4.60 14.66
CA SER A 60 -7.21 -3.30 14.33
C SER A 60 -7.05 -2.38 15.55
N GLY A 61 -7.12 -2.91 16.77
CA GLY A 61 -7.19 -2.16 18.04
C GLY A 61 -5.89 -1.49 18.50
N ASN A 62 -5.18 -0.79 17.62
CA ASN A 62 -3.95 -0.04 17.94
C ASN A 62 -3.97 1.37 17.32
N PRO A 63 -3.04 2.28 17.69
CA PRO A 63 -3.08 3.68 17.25
C PRO A 63 -3.07 3.93 15.73
N LEU A 64 -2.53 2.98 14.95
CA LEU A 64 -2.46 3.05 13.51
C LEU A 64 -3.59 2.28 12.82
N GLY A 65 -4.33 1.43 13.53
CA GLY A 65 -5.18 0.42 12.90
C GLY A 65 -4.38 -0.48 11.95
N TYR A 66 -3.10 -0.74 12.24
CA TYR A 66 -2.19 -1.43 11.34
C TYR A 66 -1.33 -2.43 12.08
N LYS A 67 -1.10 -3.60 11.47
CA LYS A 67 -0.19 -4.63 11.97
C LYS A 67 0.72 -5.09 10.84
N PHE A 68 1.98 -5.34 11.15
CA PHE A 68 2.97 -5.69 10.13
C PHE A 68 2.84 -7.15 9.71
N SER A 69 2.41 -7.38 8.47
CA SER A 69 2.43 -8.69 7.80
C SER A 69 3.59 -8.85 6.80
N TRP A 70 4.39 -7.80 6.64
CA TRP A 70 5.58 -7.74 5.78
C TRP A 70 6.53 -6.66 6.32
N SER A 71 7.61 -6.34 5.59
CA SER A 71 8.65 -5.40 6.02
C SER A 71 8.09 -4.05 6.50
N SER A 72 8.18 -3.81 7.83
CA SER A 72 7.83 -2.54 8.50
C SER A 72 8.54 -1.34 7.89
N ARG A 73 9.83 -1.48 7.60
CA ARG A 73 10.65 -0.46 6.93
C ARG A 73 10.10 -0.15 5.54
N GLY A 74 9.72 -1.19 4.79
CA GLY A 74 9.07 -1.04 3.49
C GLY A 74 7.74 -0.29 3.59
N VAL A 75 6.92 -0.60 4.60
CA VAL A 75 5.66 0.12 4.89
C VAL A 75 5.94 1.60 5.13
N LEU A 76 6.85 1.94 6.05
CA LEU A 76 7.10 3.35 6.41
C LEU A 76 7.75 4.14 5.26
N LEU A 77 8.68 3.54 4.52
CA LEU A 77 9.28 4.19 3.36
C LEU A 77 8.27 4.41 2.23
N ALA A 78 7.30 3.51 2.06
CA ALA A 78 6.26 3.69 1.05
C ALA A 78 5.43 4.96 1.28
N LEU A 79 5.32 5.41 2.54
CA LEU A 79 4.60 6.62 2.93
C LEU A 79 5.36 7.92 2.62
N LEU A 80 6.64 7.81 2.24
CA LEU A 80 7.50 8.92 1.80
C LEU A 80 7.72 8.95 0.29
N ASN A 81 7.14 8.01 -0.45
CA ASN A 81 7.28 7.99 -1.90
C ASN A 81 6.47 9.14 -2.52
N SER A 82 7.05 9.83 -3.50
CA SER A 82 6.26 10.66 -4.39
C SER A 82 5.26 9.81 -5.16
N ALA A 83 4.12 10.41 -5.51
CA ALA A 83 3.10 9.78 -6.34
C ALA A 83 2.83 10.64 -7.57
N ALA A 84 2.45 10.00 -8.67
CA ALA A 84 2.01 10.68 -9.89
C ALA A 84 0.86 9.91 -10.51
N TYR A 85 -0.20 10.59 -10.94
CA TYR A 85 -1.35 9.93 -11.55
C TYR A 85 -2.07 10.86 -12.52
N LEU A 86 -2.96 10.31 -13.36
CA LEU A 86 -3.78 11.13 -14.26
C LEU A 86 -5.10 11.47 -13.58
N ALA A 87 -5.45 12.75 -13.56
CA ALA A 87 -6.72 13.28 -13.08
C ALA A 87 -7.30 14.20 -14.16
N GLU A 88 -8.50 13.88 -14.65
CA GLU A 88 -9.21 14.73 -15.64
C GLU A 88 -8.35 15.08 -16.87
N GLY A 89 -7.58 14.11 -17.35
CA GLY A 89 -6.71 14.23 -18.52
C GLY A 89 -5.37 14.93 -18.26
N LYS A 90 -5.08 15.35 -17.01
CA LYS A 90 -3.83 16.01 -16.62
C LYS A 90 -3.04 15.14 -15.65
N GLN A 91 -1.71 15.16 -15.78
CA GLN A 91 -0.84 14.58 -14.78
C GLN A 91 -0.83 15.45 -13.53
N LEU A 92 -1.00 14.81 -12.38
CA LEU A 92 -0.80 15.39 -11.05
C LEU A 92 0.38 14.69 -10.38
N ASP A 93 1.38 15.46 -10.00
CA ASP A 93 2.55 15.01 -9.24
C ASP A 93 2.43 15.46 -7.78
N ILE A 94 2.71 14.53 -6.85
CA ILE A 94 2.60 14.71 -5.41
C ILE A 94 3.96 14.38 -4.79
N ASP A 95 4.54 15.35 -4.06
CA ASP A 95 5.76 15.13 -3.30
C ASP A 95 5.49 14.18 -2.12
N GLY A 96 6.45 13.30 -1.81
CA GLY A 96 6.32 12.32 -0.75
C GLY A 96 5.97 12.91 0.63
N LYS A 97 6.44 14.13 0.95
CA LYS A 97 6.11 14.80 2.22
C LYS A 97 4.64 15.22 2.30
N ASP A 98 3.99 15.44 1.16
CA ASP A 98 2.62 15.91 1.04
C ASP A 98 1.63 14.76 0.83
N LEU A 99 2.13 13.53 0.56
CA LEU A 99 1.32 12.36 0.18
C LEU A 99 0.15 12.08 1.11
N MET A 100 0.37 12.08 2.43
CA MET A 100 -0.69 11.81 3.41
C MET A 100 -1.78 12.88 3.42
N GLY A 101 -1.49 14.10 2.98
CA GLY A 101 -2.49 15.17 2.81
C GLY A 101 -3.46 14.94 1.65
N TYR A 102 -3.15 14.02 0.74
CA TYR A 102 -4.02 13.61 -0.36
C TYR A 102 -4.89 12.40 -0.02
N ALA A 103 -4.75 11.83 1.18
CA ALA A 103 -5.60 10.73 1.62
C ALA A 103 -7.07 11.18 1.74
N LYS A 104 -8.00 10.39 1.18
CA LYS A 104 -9.44 10.67 1.22
C LYS A 104 -10.21 9.43 1.63
N SER A 105 -11.36 9.61 2.27
CA SER A 105 -12.29 8.50 2.52
C SER A 105 -12.63 7.77 1.23
N TYR A 106 -12.58 6.44 1.26
CA TYR A 106 -12.83 5.60 0.10
C TYR A 106 -13.90 4.56 0.44
N TYR A 107 -15.05 4.66 -0.22
CA TYR A 107 -16.19 3.79 0.04
C TYR A 107 -16.14 2.53 -0.81
N ILE A 108 -16.14 1.37 -0.16
CA ILE A 108 -16.32 0.03 -0.76
C ILE A 108 -17.61 -0.61 -0.21
N SER A 109 -17.74 -0.62 1.11
CA SER A 109 -18.87 -1.19 1.86
C SER A 109 -19.05 -0.39 3.15
N PRO A 110 -20.27 -0.26 3.69
CA PRO A 110 -20.51 0.47 4.94
C PRO A 110 -19.83 -0.15 6.16
N ALA A 111 -19.37 -1.41 6.05
CA ALA A 111 -18.65 -2.11 7.12
C ALA A 111 -17.23 -1.58 7.36
N PHE A 112 -16.63 -0.86 6.39
CA PHE A 112 -15.24 -0.44 6.47
C PHE A 112 -15.09 1.08 6.41
N ALA A 113 -14.24 1.60 7.30
CA ALA A 113 -13.83 3.00 7.32
C ALA A 113 -12.48 3.17 6.61
N PHE A 114 -12.44 2.94 5.31
CA PHE A 114 -11.22 3.08 4.52
C PHE A 114 -10.92 4.53 4.15
N VAL A 115 -9.63 4.82 4.13
CA VAL A 115 -9.04 5.97 3.46
C VAL A 115 -8.06 5.47 2.41
N ALA A 116 -7.93 6.23 1.33
CA ALA A 116 -7.10 5.89 0.19
C ALA A 116 -6.19 7.05 -0.20
N TYR A 117 -4.95 6.75 -0.58
CA TYR A 117 -4.01 7.70 -1.14
C TYR A 117 -3.32 7.10 -2.39
N PRO A 118 -2.90 7.93 -3.37
CA PRO A 118 -2.18 7.47 -4.55
C PRO A 118 -0.86 6.78 -4.17
N ASN A 119 -0.44 5.76 -4.94
CA ASN A 119 0.78 5.00 -4.66
C ASN A 119 1.70 5.00 -5.88
N ARG A 120 2.93 5.50 -5.70
CA ARG A 120 3.97 5.59 -6.76
C ARG A 120 3.43 6.26 -8.04
N ASN A 121 3.95 5.89 -9.19
CA ASN A 121 3.58 6.47 -10.48
C ASN A 121 2.55 5.58 -11.21
N SER A 122 1.33 6.08 -11.32
CA SER A 122 0.20 5.47 -12.06
C SER A 122 0.16 5.88 -13.53
N VAL A 123 0.85 6.94 -13.94
CA VAL A 123 0.79 7.48 -15.32
C VAL A 123 1.08 6.43 -16.40
N PRO A 124 2.11 5.56 -16.26
CA PRO A 124 2.43 4.56 -17.28
C PRO A 124 1.33 3.50 -17.49
N PHE A 125 0.42 3.31 -16.52
CA PHE A 125 -0.64 2.31 -16.65
C PHE A 125 -1.69 2.65 -17.72
N ARG A 126 -1.76 3.92 -18.15
CA ARG A 126 -2.54 4.28 -19.34
C ARG A 126 -2.05 3.57 -20.59
N GLU A 127 -0.73 3.44 -20.73
CA GLU A 127 -0.08 2.73 -21.82
C GLU A 127 -0.05 1.22 -21.56
N PHE A 128 0.35 0.78 -20.36
CA PHE A 128 0.49 -0.64 -20.05
C PHE A 128 -0.83 -1.40 -20.16
N TYR A 129 -1.95 -0.78 -19.83
CA TYR A 129 -3.28 -1.37 -19.99
C TYR A 129 -3.99 -0.97 -21.28
N ASN A 130 -3.32 -0.26 -22.18
CA ASN A 130 -3.88 0.17 -23.47
C ASN A 130 -5.23 0.92 -23.32
N ILE A 131 -5.31 1.88 -22.40
CA ILE A 131 -6.49 2.73 -22.17
C ILE A 131 -6.20 4.20 -22.53
N PRO A 132 -5.79 4.52 -23.78
CA PRO A 132 -5.47 5.89 -24.18
C PRO A 132 -6.65 6.85 -24.05
N GLU A 133 -7.87 6.36 -23.92
CA GLU A 133 -9.10 7.14 -23.71
C GLU A 133 -9.34 7.54 -22.25
N ALA A 134 -8.62 6.94 -21.29
CA ALA A 134 -8.77 7.22 -19.87
C ALA A 134 -8.27 8.62 -19.51
N GLN A 135 -9.16 9.38 -18.86
CA GLN A 135 -8.87 10.71 -18.34
C GLN A 135 -8.35 10.64 -16.90
N THR A 136 -8.78 9.64 -16.14
CA THR A 136 -8.31 9.39 -14.78
C THR A 136 -7.72 7.99 -14.70
N VAL A 137 -6.48 7.88 -14.20
CA VAL A 137 -5.77 6.60 -13.99
C VAL A 137 -5.03 6.71 -12.68
N VAL A 138 -5.54 6.04 -11.64
CA VAL A 138 -4.95 6.06 -10.30
C VAL A 138 -4.86 4.65 -9.72
N ARG A 139 -3.66 4.28 -9.28
CA ARG A 139 -3.40 3.16 -8.38
C ARG A 139 -3.03 3.73 -7.02
N GLY A 140 -3.54 3.12 -5.96
CA GLY A 140 -3.39 3.64 -4.61
C GLY A 140 -3.47 2.57 -3.53
N THR A 141 -3.27 3.02 -2.31
CA THR A 141 -3.22 2.16 -1.14
C THR A 141 -4.36 2.47 -0.18
N LEU A 142 -4.99 1.43 0.35
CA LEU A 142 -6.01 1.51 1.39
C LEU A 142 -5.39 1.42 2.78
N ARG A 143 -5.90 2.24 3.69
CA ARG A 143 -5.67 2.17 5.15
C ARG A 143 -6.98 2.42 5.88
N TYR A 144 -7.01 2.14 7.18
CA TYR A 144 -8.13 2.58 8.02
C TYR A 144 -8.01 4.07 8.35
N GLN A 145 -9.17 4.69 8.63
CA GLN A 145 -9.26 6.07 9.11
C GLN A 145 -8.30 6.34 10.28
N GLY A 146 -7.75 7.55 10.33
CA GLY A 146 -6.82 7.97 11.37
C GLY A 146 -5.35 7.57 11.13
N PHE A 147 -5.08 6.64 10.20
CA PHE A 147 -3.71 6.25 9.83
C PHE A 147 -2.93 7.41 9.17
N PRO A 148 -3.45 8.12 8.13
CA PRO A 148 -2.68 9.17 7.45
C PRO A 148 -2.28 10.31 8.37
N GLU A 149 -3.18 10.72 9.28
CA GLU A 149 -2.95 11.80 10.23
C GLU A 149 -1.85 11.43 11.25
N PHE A 150 -1.84 10.18 11.71
CA PHE A 150 -0.82 9.69 12.63
C PHE A 150 0.56 9.65 11.96
N ILE A 151 0.62 9.15 10.73
CA ILE A 151 1.86 9.11 9.95
C ILE A 151 2.34 10.52 9.63
N LYS A 152 1.45 11.41 9.20
CA LYS A 152 1.79 12.80 8.94
C LYS A 152 2.40 13.46 10.18
N ALA A 153 1.83 13.25 11.36
CA ALA A 153 2.41 13.77 12.59
C ALA A 153 3.83 13.21 12.83
N LEU A 154 4.09 11.92 12.59
CA LEU A 154 5.44 11.33 12.67
C LEU A 154 6.42 11.92 11.62
N VAL A 155 5.95 12.23 10.41
CA VAL A 155 6.74 12.92 9.38
C VAL A 155 7.11 14.32 9.87
N ASP A 156 6.13 15.09 10.35
CA ASP A 156 6.30 16.48 10.80
C ASP A 156 7.30 16.58 11.96
N ILE A 157 7.34 15.58 12.87
CA ILE A 157 8.30 15.54 13.98
C ILE A 157 9.64 14.87 13.62
N GLY A 158 9.84 14.49 12.35
CA GLY A 158 11.11 14.00 11.82
C GLY A 158 11.45 12.54 12.12
N PHE A 159 10.48 11.74 12.59
CA PHE A 159 10.73 10.33 12.94
C PHE A 159 10.83 9.41 11.72
N LEU A 160 10.28 9.79 10.57
CA LEU A 160 10.48 9.09 9.30
C LEU A 160 11.74 9.58 8.55
N ASN A 161 12.85 9.73 9.29
CA ASN A 161 14.14 10.16 8.73
C ASN A 161 15.16 9.01 8.79
N ALA A 162 15.63 8.58 7.62
CA ALA A 162 16.61 7.50 7.47
C ALA A 162 18.08 7.97 7.54
N GLU A 163 18.32 9.28 7.68
CA GLU A 163 19.68 9.82 7.84
C GLU A 163 20.27 9.46 9.20
N PRO A 164 21.51 8.92 9.23
CA PRO A 164 22.21 8.61 10.47
C PRO A 164 22.32 9.83 11.41
N LYS A 165 22.18 9.60 12.70
CA LYS A 165 22.31 10.60 13.76
C LYS A 165 23.43 10.20 14.71
N GLU A 166 24.49 10.99 14.78
CA GLU A 166 25.66 10.69 15.64
C GLU A 166 25.32 10.58 17.13
N TRP A 167 24.24 11.22 17.56
CA TRP A 167 23.76 11.20 18.94
C TRP A 167 22.87 9.99 19.26
N LEU A 168 22.37 9.26 18.26
CA LEU A 168 21.44 8.14 18.46
C LEU A 168 22.23 6.86 18.75
N LYS A 169 22.54 6.64 20.03
CA LYS A 169 23.37 5.56 20.56
C LYS A 169 22.68 4.86 21.72
N ASP A 170 23.18 3.67 22.08
CA ASP A 170 22.67 2.90 23.23
C ASP A 170 22.72 3.73 24.53
N GLY A 171 21.81 3.40 25.46
CA GLY A 171 21.72 4.05 26.76
C GLY A 171 20.78 5.26 26.81
N LEU A 172 20.20 5.67 25.67
CA LEU A 172 19.12 6.66 25.63
C LEU A 172 17.76 6.00 25.91
N THR A 173 16.86 6.76 26.51
CA THR A 173 15.43 6.46 26.64
C THR A 173 14.64 7.02 25.46
N TRP A 174 13.41 6.55 25.27
CA TRP A 174 12.54 7.07 24.21
C TRP A 174 12.24 8.56 24.39
N ALA A 175 12.02 9.01 25.62
CA ALA A 175 11.83 10.43 25.92
C ALA A 175 13.06 11.28 25.52
N GLU A 176 14.29 10.78 25.75
CA GLU A 176 15.52 11.48 25.34
C GLU A 176 15.71 11.48 23.82
N VAL A 177 15.39 10.38 23.14
CA VAL A 177 15.43 10.32 21.67
C VAL A 177 14.40 11.29 21.08
N THR A 178 13.18 11.30 21.60
CA THR A 178 12.13 12.24 21.18
C THR A 178 12.56 13.68 21.44
N GLN A 179 13.07 13.98 22.64
CA GLN A 179 13.58 15.31 23.01
C GLN A 179 14.62 15.83 22.00
N LYS A 180 15.59 14.99 21.65
CA LYS A 180 16.64 15.33 20.67
C LYS A 180 16.09 15.46 19.25
N ALA A 181 15.20 14.57 18.82
CA ALA A 181 14.62 14.56 17.49
C ALA A 181 13.81 15.84 17.20
N ILE A 182 13.02 16.29 18.18
CA ILE A 182 12.13 17.46 18.02
C ILE A 182 12.74 18.78 18.53
N GLY A 183 13.92 18.73 19.15
CA GLY A 183 14.56 19.89 19.77
C GLY A 183 13.77 20.48 20.94
N ALA A 184 13.28 19.62 21.84
CA ALA A 184 12.60 20.05 23.06
C ALA A 184 13.60 20.43 24.17
N ASN A 185 13.16 21.24 25.14
CA ASN A 185 14.03 21.74 26.21
C ASN A 185 14.41 20.68 27.24
N ASP A 186 13.50 19.74 27.51
CA ASP A 186 13.66 18.66 28.48
C ASP A 186 12.84 17.44 28.05
N THR A 187 12.92 16.37 28.84
CA THR A 187 12.27 15.07 28.59
C THR A 187 10.91 14.94 29.26
N THR A 188 10.40 15.98 29.92
CA THR A 188 9.07 15.92 30.54
C THR A 188 7.99 15.83 29.46
N GLU A 189 7.01 14.96 29.67
CA GLU A 189 5.97 14.72 28.67
C GLU A 189 5.24 16.01 28.27
N SER A 190 4.97 16.92 29.22
CA SER A 190 4.35 18.22 28.94
C SER A 190 5.16 19.07 27.96
N THR A 191 6.48 19.09 28.11
CA THR A 191 7.38 19.83 27.21
C THR A 191 7.42 19.16 25.84
N LEU A 192 7.53 17.83 25.79
CA LEU A 192 7.54 17.06 24.53
C LEU A 192 6.23 17.26 23.75
N VAL A 193 5.09 17.11 24.41
CA VAL A 193 3.75 17.30 23.82
C VAL A 193 3.57 18.72 23.30
N THR A 194 3.98 19.74 24.07
CA THR A 194 3.90 21.14 23.66
C THR A 194 4.74 21.39 22.41
N LYS A 195 5.97 20.85 22.37
CA LYS A 195 6.85 20.97 21.21
C LYS A 195 6.28 20.27 19.99
N ILE A 196 5.76 19.05 20.13
CA ILE A 196 5.09 18.32 19.04
C ILE A 196 3.91 19.12 18.48
N LYS A 197 3.06 19.69 19.34
CA LYS A 197 1.95 20.54 18.92
C LYS A 197 2.37 21.79 18.13
N SER A 198 3.59 22.28 18.33
CA SER A 198 4.15 23.40 17.56
C SER A 198 4.76 23.01 16.21
N LEU A 199 5.10 21.72 16.03
CA LEU A 199 5.76 21.21 14.83
C LEU A 199 4.78 20.52 13.88
N ALA A 200 3.83 19.77 14.42
CA ALA A 200 2.89 18.95 13.65
C ALA A 200 1.56 19.67 13.43
N SER A 201 0.97 19.42 12.26
CA SER A 201 -0.39 19.89 11.94
C SER A 201 -1.41 18.81 12.29
N PHE A 202 -2.47 19.20 13.00
CA PHE A 202 -3.57 18.31 13.38
C PHE A 202 -4.88 18.81 12.76
N PRO A 203 -5.78 17.89 12.31
CA PRO A 203 -7.07 18.31 11.76
C PRO A 203 -7.95 19.06 12.76
N ASN A 204 -7.93 18.64 14.03
CA ASN A 204 -8.67 19.24 15.14
C ASN A 204 -8.09 18.74 16.49
N ASP A 205 -8.59 19.28 17.60
CA ASP A 205 -8.13 18.96 18.95
C ASP A 205 -8.37 17.50 19.36
N ALA A 206 -9.45 16.89 18.88
CA ALA A 206 -9.75 15.48 19.15
C ALA A 206 -8.72 14.56 18.48
N GLU A 207 -8.37 14.84 17.22
CA GLU A 207 -7.32 14.13 16.49
C GLU A 207 -5.94 14.37 17.10
N ALA A 208 -5.63 15.60 17.51
CA ALA A 208 -4.40 15.87 18.26
C ALA A 208 -4.30 15.02 19.52
N SER A 209 -5.41 14.92 20.27
CA SER A 209 -5.46 14.11 21.49
C SER A 209 -5.30 12.62 21.21
N ARG A 210 -5.98 12.08 20.17
CA ARG A 210 -5.87 10.69 19.74
C ARG A 210 -4.45 10.33 19.32
N ILE A 211 -3.82 11.16 18.48
CA ILE A 211 -2.46 10.91 17.99
C ILE A 211 -1.45 10.98 19.13
N LEU A 212 -1.55 11.96 20.03
CA LEU A 212 -0.66 12.06 21.20
C LEU A 212 -0.84 10.88 22.17
N GLN A 213 -2.05 10.35 22.32
CA GLN A 213 -2.27 9.09 23.05
C GLN A 213 -1.60 7.91 22.35
N GLY A 214 -1.65 7.85 21.02
CA GLY A 214 -0.92 6.83 20.28
C GLY A 214 0.60 6.98 20.37
N PHE A 215 1.14 8.19 20.41
CA PHE A 215 2.57 8.44 20.68
C PHE A 215 3.00 7.96 22.07
N ARG A 216 2.14 8.12 23.09
CA ARG A 216 2.34 7.48 24.41
C ARG A 216 2.35 5.97 24.29
N TRP A 217 1.39 5.40 23.58
CA TRP A 217 1.24 3.95 23.41
C TRP A 217 2.46 3.33 22.72
N ILE A 218 3.00 3.96 21.67
CA ILE A 218 4.25 3.49 21.05
C ILE A 218 5.50 3.82 21.89
N GLY A 219 5.35 4.50 23.03
CA GLY A 219 6.41 4.71 24.01
C GLY A 219 7.26 5.96 23.80
N LEU A 220 6.92 6.89 22.89
CA LEU A 220 7.79 8.04 22.57
C LEU A 220 8.12 8.95 23.76
N PHE A 221 7.30 8.93 24.81
CA PHE A 221 7.49 9.74 26.02
C PHE A 221 7.97 8.92 27.23
N SER A 222 8.28 7.64 27.02
CA SER A 222 8.65 6.73 28.10
C SER A 222 10.12 6.82 28.48
N SER A 223 10.44 6.37 29.69
CA SER A 223 11.81 6.12 30.15
C SER A 223 12.33 4.75 29.72
N GLU A 224 11.62 4.01 28.85
CA GLU A 224 12.11 2.73 28.36
C GLU A 224 13.38 2.93 27.52
N PRO A 225 14.40 2.08 27.70
CA PRO A 225 15.61 2.13 26.89
C PRO A 225 15.31 1.92 25.41
N VAL A 226 15.90 2.77 24.57
CA VAL A 226 15.88 2.63 23.12
C VAL A 226 16.98 1.66 22.72
N LYS A 227 16.67 0.82 21.73
CA LYS A 227 17.67 0.04 20.98
C LYS A 227 17.81 0.67 19.60
N PRO A 228 18.78 1.57 19.37
CA PRO A 228 18.99 2.18 18.06
C PRO A 228 19.18 1.12 16.98
N ARG A 229 18.59 1.35 15.82
CA ARG A 229 18.79 0.50 14.65
C ARG A 229 19.25 1.33 13.48
N ALA A 230 20.31 0.86 12.82
CA ALA A 230 20.96 1.53 11.69
C ALA A 230 21.33 3.01 11.93
N GLY A 231 21.44 3.43 13.20
CA GLY A 231 21.81 4.78 13.61
C GLY A 231 20.85 5.88 13.18
N ASN A 232 19.65 5.58 12.70
CA ASN A 232 18.66 6.57 12.25
C ASN A 232 17.30 6.40 12.93
N LEU A 233 16.47 7.45 12.89
CA LEU A 233 15.19 7.49 13.59
C LEU A 233 14.16 6.55 12.95
N LEU A 234 14.12 6.47 11.61
CA LEU A 234 13.17 5.63 10.89
C LEU A 234 13.33 4.15 11.28
N ASP A 235 14.55 3.62 11.19
CA ASP A 235 14.82 2.20 11.47
C ASP A 235 14.68 1.88 12.97
N THR A 236 14.98 2.84 13.84
CA THR A 236 14.78 2.72 15.29
C THR A 236 13.29 2.69 15.65
N LEU A 237 12.48 3.58 15.05
CA LEU A 237 11.03 3.56 15.21
C LEU A 237 10.42 2.28 14.62
N CYS A 238 10.89 1.83 13.46
CA CYS A 238 10.44 0.55 12.89
C CYS A 238 10.59 -0.59 13.91
N ALA A 239 11.64 -0.58 14.74
CA ALA A 239 11.94 -1.69 15.65
C ALA A 239 10.89 -1.73 16.75
N ARG A 240 10.58 -0.54 17.25
CA ARG A 240 9.52 -0.35 18.24
C ARG A 240 8.16 -0.76 17.72
N LEU A 241 7.84 -0.37 16.50
CA LEU A 241 6.54 -0.69 15.90
C LEU A 241 6.44 -2.19 15.57
N GLU A 242 7.54 -2.82 15.14
CA GLU A 242 7.63 -4.27 14.97
C GLU A 242 7.35 -5.00 16.27
N ASP A 243 7.86 -4.55 17.41
CA ASP A 243 7.59 -5.23 18.70
C ASP A 243 6.14 -5.05 19.14
N LEU A 244 5.53 -3.90 18.87
CA LEU A 244 4.22 -3.53 19.40
C LEU A 244 3.03 -3.91 18.49
N MET A 245 3.23 -4.00 17.18
CA MET A 245 2.15 -4.10 16.20
C MET A 245 2.27 -5.38 15.35
N GLN A 246 2.64 -6.49 15.98
CA GLN A 246 2.55 -7.82 15.35
C GLN A 246 1.13 -8.37 15.48
N TYR A 247 0.83 -9.34 14.62
CA TYR A 247 -0.31 -10.22 14.83
C TYR A 247 -0.05 -11.11 16.04
N GLU A 248 -1.01 -11.15 16.95
CA GLU A 248 -1.04 -12.03 18.10
C GLU A 248 -1.73 -13.36 17.74
N GLN A 249 -1.62 -14.35 18.62
CA GLN A 249 -2.26 -15.64 18.40
C GLN A 249 -3.78 -15.49 18.26
N GLY A 250 -4.35 -16.14 17.25
CA GLY A 250 -5.79 -16.10 16.96
C GLY A 250 -6.25 -14.88 16.16
N GLU A 251 -5.39 -13.89 15.94
CA GLU A 251 -5.71 -12.76 15.06
C GLU A 251 -5.55 -13.10 13.58
N ARG A 252 -6.16 -12.28 12.73
CA ARG A 252 -6.11 -12.46 11.27
C ARG A 252 -5.96 -11.14 10.53
N ASP A 253 -5.33 -11.20 9.38
CA ASP A 253 -5.23 -10.09 8.44
C ASP A 253 -6.44 -10.07 7.49
N LEU A 254 -6.54 -8.98 6.75
CA LEU A 254 -7.49 -8.67 5.71
C LEU A 254 -6.72 -8.13 4.51
N VAL A 255 -7.01 -8.66 3.33
CA VAL A 255 -6.69 -8.02 2.06
C VAL A 255 -7.99 -7.49 1.46
N MET A 256 -7.96 -6.20 1.11
CA MET A 256 -8.99 -5.55 0.32
C MET A 256 -8.35 -5.00 -0.95
N LEU A 257 -8.83 -5.43 -2.11
CA LEU A 257 -8.45 -4.91 -3.42
C LEU A 257 -9.73 -4.59 -4.20
N GLN A 258 -9.87 -3.37 -4.67
CA GLN A 258 -10.97 -2.99 -5.55
C GLN A 258 -10.45 -2.21 -6.76
N HIS A 259 -10.86 -2.68 -7.94
CA HIS A 259 -10.88 -1.87 -9.15
C HIS A 259 -12.24 -1.21 -9.33
N LYS A 260 -12.23 0.00 -9.83
CA LYS A 260 -13.42 0.74 -10.26
C LYS A 260 -13.16 1.36 -11.62
N PHE A 261 -14.07 1.12 -12.54
CA PHE A 261 -14.03 1.58 -13.91
C PHE A 261 -15.25 2.44 -14.18
N ILE A 262 -15.04 3.64 -14.72
CA ILE A 262 -16.12 4.42 -15.31
C ILE A 262 -16.08 4.17 -16.81
N VAL A 263 -17.14 3.56 -17.34
CA VAL A 263 -17.19 3.07 -18.72
C VAL A 263 -18.23 3.86 -19.52
N GLU A 264 -17.82 4.37 -20.69
CA GLU A 264 -18.72 4.94 -21.70
C GLU A 264 -18.94 3.88 -22.79
N TRP A 265 -20.16 3.39 -22.95
CA TRP A 265 -20.52 2.42 -23.99
C TRP A 265 -20.77 3.09 -25.34
N ALA A 266 -20.81 2.30 -26.42
CA ALA A 266 -21.00 2.79 -27.78
C ALA A 266 -22.33 3.54 -28.01
N ASP A 267 -23.35 3.27 -27.21
CA ASP A 267 -24.64 3.97 -27.21
C ASP A 267 -24.63 5.27 -26.39
N GLY A 268 -23.50 5.62 -25.77
CA GLY A 268 -23.31 6.77 -24.91
C GLY A 268 -23.76 6.56 -23.46
N LYS A 269 -24.24 5.38 -23.09
CA LYS A 269 -24.56 5.05 -21.69
C LYS A 269 -23.26 4.97 -20.88
N GLU A 270 -23.30 5.50 -19.66
CA GLU A 270 -22.22 5.33 -18.69
C GLU A 270 -22.61 4.31 -17.61
N ASP A 271 -21.70 3.38 -17.31
CA ASP A 271 -21.81 2.45 -16.20
C ASP A 271 -20.57 2.54 -15.30
N THR A 272 -20.77 2.35 -13.99
CA THR A 272 -19.68 2.13 -13.05
C THR A 272 -19.51 0.65 -12.80
N LEU A 273 -18.38 0.10 -13.20
CA LEU A 273 -18.01 -1.29 -12.94
C LEU A 273 -17.07 -1.36 -11.74
N THR A 274 -17.23 -2.38 -10.91
CA THR A 274 -16.28 -2.70 -9.85
C THR A 274 -15.84 -4.15 -9.96
N SER A 275 -14.59 -4.42 -9.59
CA SER A 275 -14.05 -5.76 -9.38
C SER A 275 -13.44 -5.77 -7.99
N THR A 276 -13.89 -6.63 -7.08
CA THR A 276 -13.52 -6.57 -5.66
C THR A 276 -13.06 -7.92 -5.12
N LEU A 277 -11.90 -7.94 -4.45
CA LEU A 277 -11.39 -9.04 -3.65
C LEU A 277 -11.36 -8.61 -2.18
N GLU A 278 -12.11 -9.34 -1.35
CA GLU A 278 -12.08 -9.27 0.10
C GLU A 278 -11.67 -10.65 0.61
N SER A 279 -10.54 -10.73 1.30
CA SER A 279 -10.02 -12.00 1.81
C SER A 279 -9.44 -11.84 3.21
N TYR A 280 -9.78 -12.76 4.10
CA TYR A 280 -9.26 -12.79 5.46
C TYR A 280 -8.27 -13.93 5.63
N GLY A 281 -7.24 -13.70 6.44
CA GLY A 281 -6.34 -14.75 6.88
C GLY A 281 -7.06 -15.81 7.70
N ILE A 282 -6.48 -17.01 7.70
CA ILE A 282 -6.92 -18.11 8.54
C ILE A 282 -6.10 -18.04 9.83
N PRO A 283 -6.73 -17.86 11.01
CA PRO A 283 -6.02 -17.94 12.29
C PRO A 283 -5.24 -19.25 12.40
N ASP A 284 -3.99 -19.17 12.85
CA ASP A 284 -3.04 -20.30 12.92
C ASP A 284 -2.74 -21.00 11.57
N GLY A 285 -3.14 -20.38 10.45
CA GLY A 285 -2.88 -20.83 9.08
C GLY A 285 -2.12 -19.79 8.26
N PHE A 286 -2.35 -19.77 6.94
CA PHE A 286 -1.80 -18.71 6.09
C PHE A 286 -2.61 -17.42 6.22
N SER A 287 -1.90 -16.30 6.29
CA SER A 287 -2.49 -14.97 6.16
C SER A 287 -3.04 -14.75 4.75
N ALA A 288 -4.02 -13.86 4.59
CA ALA A 288 -4.52 -13.45 3.29
C ALA A 288 -3.38 -12.88 2.44
N MET A 289 -2.52 -12.05 3.04
CA MET A 289 -1.34 -11.50 2.35
C MET A 289 -0.38 -12.60 1.86
N ALA A 290 -0.04 -13.59 2.70
CA ALA A 290 0.85 -14.67 2.31
C ALA A 290 0.26 -15.52 1.18
N THR A 291 -1.04 -15.82 1.26
CA THR A 291 -1.76 -16.60 0.26
C THR A 291 -1.82 -15.86 -1.09
N LEU A 292 -2.25 -14.59 -1.06
CA LEU A 292 -2.48 -13.79 -2.27
C LEU A 292 -1.20 -13.26 -2.91
N VAL A 293 -0.04 -13.39 -2.25
CA VAL A 293 1.27 -13.15 -2.87
C VAL A 293 1.93 -14.46 -3.29
N GLY A 294 1.90 -15.47 -2.43
CA GLY A 294 2.60 -16.74 -2.63
C GLY A 294 1.97 -17.62 -3.70
N VAL A 295 0.63 -17.72 -3.74
CA VAL A 295 -0.06 -18.58 -4.71
C VAL A 295 0.10 -18.08 -6.15
N PRO A 296 -0.13 -16.79 -6.49
CA PRO A 296 0.13 -16.28 -7.83
C PRO A 296 1.59 -16.49 -8.27
N CYS A 297 2.53 -16.27 -7.35
CA CYS A 297 3.95 -16.52 -7.60
C CYS A 297 4.23 -18.00 -7.90
N GLY A 298 3.69 -18.92 -7.09
CA GLY A 298 3.84 -20.37 -7.29
C GLY A 298 3.26 -20.85 -8.62
N ILE A 299 2.08 -20.36 -9.00
CA ILE A 299 1.46 -20.65 -10.30
C ILE A 299 2.35 -20.14 -11.45
N ALA A 300 2.84 -18.91 -11.36
CA ALA A 300 3.71 -18.34 -12.39
C ALA A 300 5.03 -19.12 -12.54
N VAL A 301 5.63 -19.56 -11.43
CA VAL A 301 6.81 -20.44 -11.46
C VAL A 301 6.50 -21.73 -12.20
N GLN A 302 5.40 -22.41 -11.87
CA GLN A 302 4.98 -23.63 -12.54
C GLN A 302 4.77 -23.41 -14.04
N PHE A 303 4.12 -22.30 -14.43
CA PHE A 303 3.87 -21.97 -15.83
C PHE A 303 5.15 -21.68 -16.63
N VAL A 304 6.16 -21.09 -16.01
CA VAL A 304 7.48 -20.93 -16.65
C VAL A 304 8.16 -22.28 -16.83
N LEU A 305 8.12 -23.16 -15.82
CA LEU A 305 8.71 -24.49 -15.88
C LEU A 305 8.03 -25.41 -16.90
N ASP A 306 6.70 -25.33 -17.01
CA ASP A 306 5.91 -26.12 -17.97
C ASP A 306 5.90 -25.54 -19.38
N GLY A 307 6.51 -24.36 -19.59
CA GLY A 307 6.57 -23.70 -20.89
C GLY A 307 5.24 -23.08 -21.34
N VAL A 308 4.30 -22.84 -20.41
CA VAL A 308 3.09 -22.04 -20.64
C VAL A 308 3.49 -20.58 -20.86
N ILE A 309 4.34 -20.03 -19.98
CA ILE A 309 4.99 -18.72 -20.16
C ILE A 309 6.39 -18.97 -20.66
N LYS A 310 6.58 -18.88 -21.98
CA LYS A 310 7.83 -19.27 -22.66
C LYS A 310 8.56 -18.13 -23.37
N THR A 311 7.95 -16.95 -23.49
CA THR A 311 8.55 -15.81 -24.20
C THR A 311 9.74 -15.26 -23.41
N PRO A 312 10.98 -15.31 -23.92
CA PRO A 312 12.14 -14.78 -23.21
C PRO A 312 12.06 -13.25 -23.04
N GLY A 313 12.65 -12.76 -21.95
CA GLY A 313 12.66 -11.32 -21.62
C GLY A 313 12.19 -11.02 -20.20
N VAL A 314 12.10 -9.73 -19.91
CA VAL A 314 11.60 -9.19 -18.63
C VAL A 314 10.10 -8.92 -18.78
N LEU A 315 9.29 -9.76 -18.15
CA LEU A 315 7.84 -9.80 -18.33
C LEU A 315 7.08 -9.28 -17.10
N ALA A 316 5.86 -8.80 -17.34
CA ALA A 316 4.84 -8.46 -16.36
C ALA A 316 3.45 -8.82 -16.92
N PRO A 317 2.43 -9.08 -16.08
CA PRO A 317 1.11 -9.50 -16.55
C PRO A 317 0.27 -8.32 -17.03
N TYR A 318 0.62 -7.73 -18.19
CA TYR A 318 -0.10 -6.57 -18.75
C TYR A 318 -0.92 -6.90 -20.00
N THR A 319 -0.85 -8.13 -20.51
CA THR A 319 -1.55 -8.54 -21.73
C THR A 319 -2.49 -9.71 -21.43
N LYS A 320 -3.58 -9.81 -22.19
CA LYS A 320 -4.53 -10.93 -22.09
C LYS A 320 -3.84 -12.29 -22.17
N GLU A 321 -2.86 -12.44 -23.06
CA GLU A 321 -2.09 -13.68 -23.26
C GLU A 321 -1.39 -14.17 -21.98
N ILE A 322 -0.85 -13.27 -21.17
CA ILE A 322 -0.21 -13.61 -19.89
C ILE A 322 -1.27 -13.69 -18.78
N CYS A 323 -2.19 -12.73 -18.74
CA CYS A 323 -3.15 -12.59 -17.64
C CYS A 323 -4.18 -13.71 -17.59
N GLU A 324 -4.73 -14.11 -18.73
CA GLU A 324 -5.84 -15.06 -18.80
C GLU A 324 -5.50 -16.44 -18.22
N PRO A 325 -4.41 -17.13 -18.62
CA PRO A 325 -4.08 -18.44 -18.05
C PRO A 325 -3.76 -18.34 -16.55
N LEU A 326 -3.05 -17.28 -16.11
CA LEU A 326 -2.73 -17.07 -14.69
C LEU A 326 -3.99 -16.85 -13.85
N ARG A 327 -4.93 -16.04 -14.36
CA ARG A 327 -6.21 -15.78 -13.70
C ARG A 327 -7.06 -17.04 -13.59
N ILE A 328 -7.16 -17.84 -14.66
CA ILE A 328 -7.94 -19.09 -14.65
C ILE A 328 -7.36 -20.08 -13.63
N ALA A 329 -6.03 -20.20 -13.55
CA ALA A 329 -5.39 -21.05 -12.54
C ALA A 329 -5.65 -20.53 -11.12
N LEU A 330 -5.57 -19.22 -10.88
CA LEU A 330 -5.90 -18.63 -9.58
C LEU A 330 -7.35 -18.87 -9.16
N GLU A 331 -8.30 -18.76 -10.10
CA GLU A 331 -9.71 -19.04 -9.84
C GLU A 331 -9.93 -20.51 -9.47
N SER A 332 -9.14 -21.43 -10.01
CA SER A 332 -9.19 -22.85 -9.63
C SER A 332 -8.69 -23.12 -8.20
N GLU A 333 -7.85 -22.22 -7.67
CA GLU A 333 -7.43 -22.19 -6.25
C GLU A 333 -8.41 -21.42 -5.35
N GLY A 334 -9.56 -20.99 -5.89
CA GLY A 334 -10.57 -20.21 -5.16
C GLY A 334 -10.20 -18.74 -4.95
N ILE A 335 -9.19 -18.23 -5.66
CA ILE A 335 -8.76 -16.83 -5.59
C ILE A 335 -9.32 -16.08 -6.79
N GLY A 336 -10.17 -15.08 -6.55
CA GLY A 336 -10.67 -14.22 -7.62
C GLY A 336 -11.35 -12.95 -7.12
N MET A 337 -11.73 -12.10 -8.07
CA MET A 337 -12.41 -10.83 -7.80
C MET A 337 -13.87 -10.89 -8.26
N ILE A 338 -14.78 -10.36 -7.45
CA ILE A 338 -16.22 -10.31 -7.74
C ILE A 338 -16.52 -9.03 -8.53
N GLU A 339 -17.05 -9.19 -9.74
CA GLU A 339 -17.43 -8.08 -10.63
C GLU A 339 -18.89 -7.66 -10.41
N LYS A 340 -19.16 -6.35 -10.40
CA LYS A 340 -20.50 -5.76 -10.28
C LYS A 340 -20.64 -4.48 -11.11
N VAL A 341 -21.84 -4.26 -11.64
CA VAL A 341 -22.30 -2.94 -12.12
C VAL A 341 -23.00 -2.24 -10.95
N LEU A 342 -22.67 -0.97 -10.68
CA LEU A 342 -23.28 -0.18 -9.60
C LEU A 342 -24.48 0.65 -10.03
#